data_AF-A0A8S3GZC8-F1
#
_entry.id   AF-A0A8S3GZC8-F1
#
_cell.length_a   1.000
_cell.length_b   1.000
_cell.length_c   1.000
_cell.angle_alpha   90.00
_cell.angle_beta   90.00
_cell.angle_gamma   90.00
#
_symmetry.space_group_name_H-M   'P 1'
#
loop_
_entity.id
_entity.type
_entity.pdbx_description
1 polymer ?
#
loop_
_entity_poly.entity_id
_entity_poly.type
_entity_poly.pdbx_seq_one_letter_code
_entity_poly.pdbx_strand_id
1 'polypeptide(L)'
;ITTLYITIDNNNNEDYMQTLLSVANICDYIFTVFTRLITFGIYESSYKNRVWLSFDDLVLPNFCSSTLVKLNVSVHNFDDCLYLLDGRFNQLHTFYVDLVFISRLDSKEIINQGHLPNLKRFSLSSDSKTEYYNRLILPLLYRMSNLEELDLYFPVDENTTFIDRNNLKKNIINCMPRLYQFRFYICSIMRICNGMNFLTTEDIHHTVMDFPKNGIVSYGDYFPEAREILYHIYSYPSLMPYYSNITNKFPGGLYEYVRIVSLCDERPFEHEFFLRIDQSFPCMEILHLTNHKSQNRKQSHGSNNDNQNLSLIEYPLLSDLHIVNAHDDYIEQFLFHTKTYLRNNIHLYIDYASLQRVTHNFTRDATRINCTKICKLSLRGREERSNSLEKYFPNAKMCPRILF
;
A
#
# COMPACT_ATOMS: atom_id res chain seq x y z
N ILE A 1 19.77 12.03 23.59
CA ILE A 1 19.23 11.83 22.22
C ILE A 1 17.83 12.44 22.21
N THR A 2 17.54 13.35 21.29
CA THR A 2 16.22 14.02 21.17
C THR A 2 15.38 13.47 20.01
N THR A 3 16.02 12.87 19.01
CA THR A 3 15.36 12.22 17.87
C THR A 3 15.92 10.82 17.71
N LEU A 4 15.04 9.83 17.58
CA LEU A 4 15.42 8.44 17.34
C LEU A 4 14.52 7.85 16.26
N TYR A 5 15.16 7.22 15.26
CA TYR A 5 14.48 6.46 14.23
C TYR A 5 15.03 5.04 14.24
N ILE A 6 14.15 4.07 14.41
CA ILE A 6 14.50 2.65 14.32
C ILE A 6 14.04 2.16 12.96
N THR A 7 14.93 1.46 12.28
CA THR A 7 14.57 0.71 11.08
C THR A 7 14.67 -0.77 11.40
N ILE A 8 13.57 -1.51 11.20
CA ILE A 8 13.51 -2.93 11.48
C ILE A 8 13.54 -3.69 10.15
N ASP A 9 14.52 -4.57 10.02
CA ASP A 9 14.70 -5.41 8.84
C ASP A 9 14.24 -6.83 9.15
N ASN A 10 12.98 -7.15 8.81
CA ASN A 10 12.44 -8.48 9.01
C ASN A 10 12.57 -9.32 7.73
N ASN A 11 13.78 -9.85 7.50
CA ASN A 11 14.08 -10.69 6.35
C ASN A 11 13.58 -12.15 6.47
N ASN A 12 13.07 -12.60 7.63
CA ASN A 12 12.74 -13.99 7.91
C ASN A 12 11.27 -14.17 8.35
N ASN A 13 10.45 -14.80 7.51
CA ASN A 13 9.03 -15.05 7.80
C ASN A 13 8.79 -16.04 8.96
N GLU A 14 9.79 -16.85 9.34
CA GLU A 14 9.60 -17.96 10.28
C GLU A 14 9.51 -17.55 11.76
N ASP A 15 9.82 -16.30 12.13
CA ASP A 15 9.78 -15.85 13.54
C ASP A 15 9.06 -14.50 13.73
N TYR A 16 7.98 -14.32 12.98
CA TYR A 16 7.22 -13.09 12.91
C TYR A 16 6.66 -12.65 14.27
N MET A 17 6.06 -13.57 15.03
CA MET A 17 5.50 -13.27 16.36
C MET A 17 6.57 -12.93 17.40
N GLN A 18 7.74 -13.59 17.37
CA GLN A 18 8.85 -13.22 18.26
C GLN A 18 9.41 -11.85 17.93
N THR A 19 9.44 -11.49 16.64
CA THR A 19 9.84 -10.16 16.20
C THR A 19 8.89 -9.10 16.78
N LEU A 20 7.57 -9.30 16.69
CA LEU A 20 6.57 -8.37 17.26
C LEU A 20 6.74 -8.14 18.77
N LEU A 21 6.84 -9.22 19.54
CA LEU A 21 7.09 -9.16 21.00
C LEU A 21 8.40 -8.43 21.31
N SER A 22 9.44 -8.64 20.49
CA SER A 22 10.72 -7.98 20.65
C SER A 22 10.61 -6.47 20.40
N VAL A 23 9.82 -6.04 19.41
CA VAL A 23 9.69 -4.60 19.08
C VAL A 23 9.01 -3.83 20.20
N ALA A 24 7.92 -4.35 20.77
CA ALA A 24 7.23 -3.68 21.87
C ALA A 24 8.13 -3.57 23.12
N ASN A 25 8.92 -4.61 23.42
CA ASN A 25 9.90 -4.59 24.52
C ASN A 25 11.05 -3.59 24.27
N ILE A 26 11.56 -3.52 23.03
CA ILE A 26 12.58 -2.54 22.64
C ILE A 26 12.04 -1.11 22.81
N CYS A 27 10.80 -0.92 22.39
CA CYS A 27 10.04 0.31 22.55
C CYS A 27 9.96 0.77 24.01
N ASP A 28 9.58 -0.13 24.92
CA ASP A 28 9.49 0.16 26.35
C ASP A 28 10.86 0.57 26.94
N TYR A 29 11.91 -0.18 26.56
CA TYR A 29 13.27 0.12 26.96
C TYR A 29 13.72 1.51 26.46
N ILE A 30 13.38 1.86 25.22
CA ILE A 30 13.72 3.16 24.63
C ILE A 30 13.08 4.31 25.39
N PHE A 31 11.80 4.24 25.72
CA PHE A 31 11.14 5.32 26.47
C PHE A 31 11.67 5.42 27.91
N THR A 32 12.06 4.29 28.51
CA THR A 32 12.70 4.26 29.83
C THR A 32 14.09 4.90 29.80
N VAL A 33 14.90 4.63 28.78
CA VAL A 33 16.28 5.12 28.68
C VAL A 33 16.35 6.55 28.16
N PHE A 34 15.51 6.90 27.18
CA PHE A 34 15.52 8.19 26.51
C PHE A 34 14.39 9.10 27.01
N THR A 35 14.42 9.45 28.29
CA THR A 35 13.41 10.31 28.95
C THR A 35 13.26 11.73 28.39
N ARG A 36 14.18 12.15 27.50
CA ARG A 36 14.16 13.46 26.81
C ARG A 36 13.88 13.33 25.31
N LEU A 37 13.35 12.18 24.86
CA LEU A 37 13.04 11.95 23.46
C LEU A 37 11.89 12.88 23.03
N ILE A 38 12.11 13.63 21.96
CA ILE A 38 11.16 14.60 21.38
C ILE A 38 10.50 13.99 20.15
N THR A 39 11.28 13.30 19.32
CA THR A 39 10.79 12.64 18.11
C THR A 39 11.16 11.16 18.13
N PHE A 40 10.17 10.32 17.90
CA PHE A 40 10.35 8.88 17.76
C PHE A 40 9.69 8.41 16.48
N GLY A 41 10.38 7.54 15.75
CA GLY A 41 9.78 6.83 14.64
C GLY A 41 10.28 5.40 14.53
N ILE A 42 9.37 4.50 14.18
CA ILE A 42 9.69 3.13 13.80
C ILE A 42 9.31 3.00 12.35
N TYR A 43 10.30 2.64 11.54
CA TYR A 43 10.14 2.37 10.13
C TYR A 43 10.52 0.92 9.87
N GLU A 44 9.92 0.37 8.85
CA GLU A 44 10.38 -0.88 8.28
C GLU A 44 11.33 -0.58 7.12
N SER A 45 12.50 -1.24 7.07
CA SER A 45 13.43 -1.07 5.92
C SER A 45 12.94 -1.75 4.66
N SER A 46 12.13 -2.78 4.83
CA SER A 46 11.64 -3.61 3.74
C SER A 46 10.14 -3.72 3.91
N TYR A 47 9.34 -3.09 3.06
CA TYR A 47 7.87 -3.23 3.01
C TYR A 47 7.34 -4.67 2.80
N LYS A 48 8.17 -5.70 3.03
CA LYS A 48 7.96 -7.11 2.76
C LYS A 48 7.23 -7.82 3.90
N ASN A 49 7.37 -7.35 5.16
CA ASN A 49 6.83 -8.03 6.35
C ASN A 49 6.47 -7.02 7.45
N ARG A 50 5.50 -6.12 7.17
CA ARG A 50 5.14 -4.97 8.02
C ARG A 50 5.47 -5.21 9.48
N VAL A 51 6.47 -4.51 9.98
CA VAL A 51 6.78 -4.56 11.40
C VAL A 51 5.90 -3.52 12.05
N TRP A 52 4.97 -4.00 12.84
CA TRP A 52 4.00 -3.16 13.51
C TRP A 52 4.08 -3.33 15.02
N LEU A 53 3.63 -2.33 15.76
CA LEU A 53 3.35 -2.49 17.18
C LEU A 53 2.00 -3.17 17.33
N SER A 54 1.96 -4.29 18.06
CA SER A 54 0.72 -4.91 18.55
C SER A 54 0.75 -4.89 20.08
N PHE A 55 -0.35 -4.48 20.70
CA PHE A 55 -0.52 -4.44 22.14
C PHE A 55 -1.52 -5.50 22.64
N ASP A 56 -2.00 -6.39 21.76
CA ASP A 56 -3.09 -7.34 22.03
C ASP A 56 -2.81 -8.27 23.23
N ASP A 57 -1.53 -8.54 23.54
CA ASP A 57 -1.09 -9.41 24.65
C ASP A 57 -0.24 -8.69 25.72
N LEU A 58 -0.06 -7.37 25.60
CA LEU A 58 0.94 -6.65 26.39
C LEU A 58 0.28 -5.72 27.42
N VAL A 59 0.33 -6.13 28.69
CA VAL A 59 0.16 -5.21 29.82
C VAL A 59 1.45 -4.39 29.91
N LEU A 60 1.61 -3.36 29.06
CA LEU A 60 2.76 -2.44 29.08
C LEU A 60 2.37 -1.12 29.78
N PRO A 61 2.41 -1.06 31.12
CA PRO A 61 2.14 0.18 31.87
C PRO A 61 3.22 1.26 31.64
N ASN A 62 4.36 0.91 31.04
CA ASN A 62 5.54 1.79 30.96
C ASN A 62 5.74 2.47 29.60
N PHE A 63 4.93 2.14 28.59
CA PHE A 63 5.02 2.78 27.28
C PHE A 63 4.38 4.18 27.31
N CYS A 64 5.06 5.16 27.93
CA CYS A 64 4.62 6.54 28.04
C CYS A 64 5.78 7.53 27.88
N SER A 65 5.49 8.78 27.52
CA SER A 65 6.50 9.83 27.48
C SER A 65 5.88 11.20 27.70
N SER A 66 6.48 11.98 28.60
CA SER A 66 6.08 13.36 28.87
C SER A 66 6.81 14.38 28.01
N THR A 67 7.73 13.97 27.14
CA THR A 67 8.53 14.87 26.28
C THR A 67 8.30 14.63 24.79
N LEU A 68 7.68 13.50 24.43
CA LEU A 68 7.48 13.13 23.03
C LEU A 68 6.47 14.07 22.36
N VAL A 69 6.93 14.76 21.32
CA VAL A 69 6.18 15.74 20.53
C VAL A 69 5.75 15.15 19.18
N LYS A 70 6.56 14.24 18.63
CA LYS A 70 6.30 13.60 17.32
C LYS A 70 6.47 12.08 17.42
N LEU A 71 5.45 11.36 16.96
CA LEU A 71 5.44 9.90 16.86
C LEU A 71 5.12 9.48 15.42
N ASN A 72 5.89 8.52 14.88
CA ASN A 72 5.62 7.90 13.58
C ASN A 72 5.78 6.38 13.68
N VAL A 73 4.69 5.62 13.53
CA VAL A 73 4.72 4.17 13.76
C VAL A 73 3.75 3.44 12.84
N SER A 74 4.04 2.18 12.56
CA SER A 74 3.05 1.23 12.04
C SER A 74 2.48 0.43 13.22
N VAL A 75 1.16 0.19 13.23
CA VAL A 75 0.48 -0.61 14.27
C VAL A 75 -0.41 -1.68 13.64
N HIS A 76 -0.67 -2.77 14.38
CA HIS A 76 -1.36 -3.93 13.84
C HIS A 76 -2.81 -3.58 13.48
N ASN A 77 -3.51 -3.02 14.46
CA ASN A 77 -4.94 -2.79 14.37
C ASN A 77 -5.33 -1.39 14.87
N PHE A 78 -6.62 -1.06 14.74
CA PHE A 78 -7.13 0.25 15.17
C PHE A 78 -7.10 0.44 16.69
N ASP A 79 -7.27 -0.64 17.47
CA ASP A 79 -7.26 -0.58 18.94
C ASP A 79 -5.86 -0.23 19.47
N ASP A 80 -4.80 -0.72 18.83
CA ASP A 80 -3.42 -0.34 19.10
C ASP A 80 -3.19 1.17 18.88
N CYS A 81 -3.77 1.73 17.81
CA CYS A 81 -3.73 3.16 17.55
C CYS A 81 -4.44 3.95 18.65
N LEU A 82 -5.61 3.49 19.11
CA LEU A 82 -6.34 4.11 20.21
C LEU A 82 -5.55 4.04 21.53
N TYR A 83 -4.85 2.93 21.77
CA TYR A 83 -3.99 2.74 22.93
C TYR A 83 -2.86 3.77 22.99
N LEU A 84 -2.27 4.10 21.84
CA LEU A 84 -1.26 5.17 21.73
C LEU A 84 -1.84 6.57 22.00
N LEU A 85 -3.15 6.74 21.93
CA LEU A 85 -3.87 8.00 22.08
C LEU A 85 -4.68 8.10 23.39
N ASP A 86 -4.41 7.24 24.36
CA ASP A 86 -5.13 7.19 25.64
C ASP A 86 -4.69 8.25 26.67
N GLY A 87 -3.71 9.10 26.32
CA GLY A 87 -3.19 10.17 27.19
C GLY A 87 -1.75 9.96 27.68
N ARG A 88 -1.15 8.80 27.42
CA ARG A 88 0.26 8.49 27.76
C ARG A 88 1.31 9.39 27.10
N PHE A 89 0.95 10.10 26.03
CA PHE A 89 1.81 11.07 25.32
C PHE A 89 1.18 12.47 25.36
N ASN A 90 1.20 13.10 26.53
CA ASN A 90 0.49 14.36 26.75
C ASN A 90 1.08 15.56 25.96
N GLN A 91 2.34 15.52 25.52
CA GLN A 91 2.97 16.54 24.68
C GLN A 91 2.88 16.25 23.17
N LEU A 92 2.19 15.19 22.76
CA LEU A 92 2.14 14.78 21.37
C LEU A 92 1.42 15.82 20.51
N HIS A 93 2.16 16.45 19.60
CA HIS A 93 1.65 17.42 18.63
C HIS A 93 1.49 16.83 17.24
N THR A 94 2.27 15.80 16.91
CA THR A 94 2.29 15.19 15.58
C THR A 94 2.28 13.68 15.68
N PHE A 95 1.29 13.05 15.06
CA PHE A 95 1.14 11.61 15.05
C PHE A 95 0.90 11.09 13.63
N TYR A 96 1.85 10.30 13.13
CA TYR A 96 1.74 9.56 11.88
C TYR A 96 1.56 8.09 12.23
N VAL A 97 0.49 7.47 11.73
CA VAL A 97 0.20 6.07 11.97
C VAL A 97 -0.18 5.35 10.69
N ASP A 98 0.48 4.23 10.44
CA ASP A 98 0.14 3.30 9.37
C ASP A 98 -0.48 2.03 9.97
N LEU A 99 -1.72 1.73 9.61
CA LEU A 99 -2.45 0.55 10.07
C LEU A 99 -2.24 -0.59 9.09
N VAL A 100 -1.99 -1.77 9.65
CA VAL A 100 -1.94 -3.01 8.87
C VAL A 100 -3.36 -3.51 8.62
N PHE A 101 -4.20 -3.52 9.66
CA PHE A 101 -5.60 -3.89 9.57
C PHE A 101 -6.49 -2.84 10.22
N ILE A 102 -7.56 -2.44 9.54
CA ILE A 102 -8.66 -1.69 10.16
C ILE A 102 -9.81 -2.65 10.46
N SER A 103 -9.54 -3.63 11.31
CA SER A 103 -10.57 -4.45 11.95
C SER A 103 -10.58 -4.17 13.45
N ARG A 104 -11.76 -4.32 14.06
CA ARG A 104 -11.88 -4.36 15.52
C ARG A 104 -11.73 -5.81 15.93
N LEU A 105 -10.80 -6.12 16.82
CA LEU A 105 -10.84 -7.39 17.52
C LEU A 105 -12.01 -7.29 18.50
N ASP A 106 -12.97 -8.19 18.40
CA ASP A 106 -14.11 -8.24 19.32
C ASP A 106 -13.61 -8.09 20.76
N SER A 107 -14.27 -7.22 21.53
CA SER A 107 -14.03 -6.96 22.97
C SER A 107 -12.87 -6.02 23.34
N LYS A 108 -13.13 -4.72 23.28
CA LYS A 108 -13.07 -3.82 24.45
C LYS A 108 -13.74 -2.50 24.09
N GLU A 109 -14.64 -2.05 24.95
CA GLU A 109 -15.06 -0.66 25.00
C GLU A 109 -13.85 0.17 25.45
N ILE A 110 -12.88 0.44 24.56
CA ILE A 110 -11.92 1.54 24.78
C ILE A 110 -12.66 2.84 24.45
N ILE A 111 -13.68 3.08 25.26
CA ILE A 111 -14.41 4.34 25.42
C ILE A 111 -13.62 5.13 26.48
N ASN A 112 -12.33 5.37 26.25
CA ASN A 112 -11.62 6.40 27.00
C ASN A 112 -11.78 7.71 26.24
N GLN A 113 -12.77 8.49 26.70
CA GLN A 113 -13.38 9.67 26.09
C GLN A 113 -12.54 10.96 26.24
N GLY A 114 -11.21 10.85 26.23
CA GLY A 114 -10.34 12.02 26.34
C GLY A 114 -10.30 12.82 25.03
N HIS A 115 -10.51 14.14 25.12
CA HIS A 115 -10.09 15.06 24.04
C HIS A 115 -8.58 15.00 23.86
N LEU A 116 -8.11 15.21 22.63
CA LEU A 116 -6.68 15.26 22.28
C LEU A 116 -6.29 16.70 21.91
N PRO A 117 -6.34 17.66 22.86
CA PRO A 117 -6.28 19.09 22.53
C PRO A 117 -4.93 19.55 21.98
N ASN A 118 -3.85 18.82 22.27
CA ASN A 118 -2.48 19.18 21.88
C ASN A 118 -2.11 18.70 20.47
N LEU A 119 -2.85 17.73 19.93
CA LEU A 119 -2.55 17.17 18.62
C LEU A 119 -2.88 18.19 17.53
N LYS A 120 -1.86 18.59 16.76
CA LYS A 120 -1.97 19.55 15.67
C LYS A 120 -1.92 18.88 14.29
N ARG A 121 -1.18 17.77 14.19
CA ARG A 121 -0.99 17.03 12.95
C ARG A 121 -1.32 15.56 13.16
N PHE A 122 -2.20 15.03 12.33
CA PHE A 122 -2.56 13.62 12.35
C PHE A 122 -2.54 13.06 10.94
N SER A 123 -1.90 11.90 10.77
CA SER A 123 -1.92 11.15 9.52
C SER A 123 -2.28 9.72 9.82
N LEU A 124 -3.27 9.21 9.09
CA LEU A 124 -3.73 7.84 9.17
C LEU A 124 -3.65 7.22 7.77
N SER A 125 -2.82 6.19 7.63
CA SER A 125 -2.77 5.36 6.44
C SER A 125 -3.17 3.92 6.75
N SER A 126 -3.78 3.25 5.78
CA SER A 126 -4.02 1.80 5.74
C SER A 126 -4.20 1.35 4.29
N ASP A 127 -3.55 0.26 3.91
CA ASP A 127 -3.82 -0.45 2.67
C ASP A 127 -4.99 -1.43 2.79
N SER A 128 -5.32 -1.85 4.02
CA SER A 128 -6.49 -2.68 4.28
C SER A 128 -7.78 -1.87 4.18
N LYS A 129 -8.81 -2.49 3.60
CA LYS A 129 -10.15 -1.91 3.52
C LYS A 129 -10.82 -1.88 4.89
N THR A 130 -11.59 -0.83 5.15
CA THR A 130 -12.37 -0.70 6.39
C THR A 130 -13.87 -0.58 6.14
N GLU A 131 -14.67 -1.37 6.86
CA GLU A 131 -16.13 -1.17 6.95
C GLU A 131 -16.50 -0.21 8.11
N TYR A 132 -15.51 0.33 8.82
CA TYR A 132 -15.69 1.02 10.09
C TYR A 132 -15.38 2.51 10.03
N TYR A 133 -15.37 3.13 8.85
CA TYR A 133 -15.14 4.58 8.69
C TYR A 133 -16.03 5.42 9.62
N ASN A 134 -17.34 5.19 9.58
CA ASN A 134 -18.31 5.92 10.40
C ASN A 134 -18.27 5.54 11.90
N ARG A 135 -17.81 4.32 12.22
CA ARG A 135 -17.85 3.77 13.59
C ARG A 135 -16.56 3.98 14.39
N LEU A 136 -15.42 4.05 13.72
CA LEU A 136 -14.09 4.11 14.33
C LEU A 136 -13.35 5.39 13.93
N ILE A 137 -13.24 5.65 12.63
CA ILE A 137 -12.43 6.77 12.12
C ILE A 137 -13.08 8.12 12.46
N LEU A 138 -14.34 8.34 12.10
CA LEU A 138 -15.00 9.62 12.37
C LEU A 138 -15.05 9.96 13.88
N PRO A 139 -15.44 9.05 14.80
CA PRO A 139 -15.41 9.34 16.23
C PRO A 139 -14.02 9.70 16.75
N LEU A 140 -12.96 9.05 16.26
CA LEU A 140 -11.59 9.40 16.61
C LEU A 140 -11.25 10.83 16.14
N LEU A 141 -11.57 11.15 14.89
CA LEU A 141 -11.34 12.47 14.32
C LEU A 141 -12.08 13.58 15.08
N TYR A 142 -13.31 13.34 15.54
CA TYR A 142 -14.06 14.31 16.36
C TYR A 142 -13.39 14.63 17.70
N ARG A 143 -12.55 13.74 18.24
CA ARG A 143 -11.78 13.99 19.47
C ARG A 143 -10.59 14.94 19.24
N MET A 144 -10.24 15.18 17.98
CA MET A 144 -9.09 15.95 17.52
C MET A 144 -9.52 17.26 16.83
N SER A 145 -10.52 17.96 17.38
CA SER A 145 -11.09 19.18 16.78
C SER A 145 -10.11 20.35 16.60
N ASN A 146 -8.94 20.30 17.27
CA ASN A 146 -7.88 21.29 17.18
C ASN A 146 -6.86 21.03 16.06
N LEU A 147 -7.04 19.98 15.24
CA LEU A 147 -6.11 19.67 14.16
C LEU A 147 -5.95 20.83 13.19
N GLU A 148 -4.69 21.06 12.83
CA GLU A 148 -4.22 22.03 11.86
C GLU A 148 -3.95 21.34 10.51
N GLU A 149 -3.42 20.11 10.56
CA GLU A 149 -3.14 19.27 9.39
C GLU A 149 -3.69 17.86 9.58
N LEU A 150 -4.38 17.35 8.56
CA LEU A 150 -4.95 16.01 8.52
C LEU A 150 -4.61 15.32 7.19
N ASP A 151 -4.10 14.11 7.28
CA ASP A 151 -3.83 13.24 6.14
C ASP A 151 -4.56 11.90 6.31
N LEU A 152 -5.43 11.53 5.37
CA LEU A 152 -6.19 10.27 5.42
C LEU A 152 -5.97 9.44 4.15
N TYR A 153 -5.44 8.23 4.28
CA TYR A 153 -5.20 7.33 3.15
C TYR A 153 -5.78 5.95 3.46
N PHE A 154 -6.94 5.59 2.94
CA PHE A 154 -7.44 4.22 3.10
C PHE A 154 -8.61 3.89 2.17
N PRO A 155 -8.78 2.61 1.80
CA PRO A 155 -9.99 2.12 1.19
C PRO A 155 -11.11 1.95 2.23
N VAL A 156 -12.33 2.33 1.87
CA VAL A 156 -13.53 2.18 2.68
C VAL A 156 -14.51 1.27 1.96
N ASP A 157 -14.87 0.14 2.58
CA ASP A 157 -15.93 -0.75 2.12
C ASP A 157 -17.26 -0.23 2.70
N GLU A 158 -17.91 0.68 1.95
CA GLU A 158 -19.22 1.22 2.30
C GLU A 158 -20.28 0.55 1.42
N ASN A 159 -21.06 -0.35 2.02
CA ASN A 159 -22.12 -1.07 1.31
C ASN A 159 -23.21 -0.17 0.73
N THR A 160 -23.32 1.09 1.17
CA THR A 160 -24.49 1.93 0.89
C THR A 160 -24.20 3.30 0.34
N THR A 161 -23.05 3.91 0.63
CA THR A 161 -22.78 5.31 0.29
C THR A 161 -21.35 5.53 -0.18
N PHE A 162 -21.22 6.41 -1.14
CA PHE A 162 -19.94 6.93 -1.59
C PHE A 162 -19.51 8.09 -0.67
N ILE A 163 -18.24 8.15 -0.26
CA ILE A 163 -17.71 9.29 0.50
C ILE A 163 -17.45 10.44 -0.46
N ASP A 164 -18.49 11.25 -0.70
CA ASP A 164 -18.41 12.44 -1.54
C ASP A 164 -17.90 13.67 -0.78
N ARG A 165 -17.84 14.81 -1.48
CA ARG A 165 -17.51 16.11 -0.87
C ARG A 165 -18.43 16.48 0.30
N ASN A 166 -19.73 16.22 0.20
CA ASN A 166 -20.67 16.63 1.24
C ASN A 166 -20.43 15.85 2.52
N ASN A 167 -20.13 14.56 2.40
CA ASN A 167 -19.67 13.71 3.50
C ASN A 167 -18.42 14.30 4.15
N LEU A 168 -17.36 14.55 3.37
CA LEU A 168 -16.10 15.12 3.89
C LEU A 168 -16.31 16.49 4.55
N LYS A 169 -17.13 17.35 3.93
CA LYS A 169 -17.43 18.68 4.48
C LYS A 169 -18.17 18.58 5.81
N LYS A 170 -19.23 17.77 5.86
CA LYS A 170 -20.07 17.59 7.04
C LYS A 170 -19.30 16.93 8.18
N ASN A 171 -18.55 15.87 7.89
CA ASN A 171 -17.97 14.98 8.89
C ASN A 171 -16.52 15.30 9.24
N ILE A 172 -15.81 16.12 8.46
CA ILE A 172 -14.42 16.46 8.74
C ILE A 172 -14.26 17.98 8.80
N ILE A 173 -14.49 18.67 7.68
CA ILE A 173 -14.15 20.10 7.54
C ILE A 173 -14.92 20.96 8.56
N ASN A 174 -16.23 20.76 8.69
CA ASN A 174 -17.06 21.53 9.62
C ASN A 174 -16.74 21.26 11.10
N CYS A 175 -16.18 20.08 11.39
CA CYS A 175 -15.85 19.66 12.76
C CYS A 175 -14.43 20.05 13.20
N MET A 176 -13.59 20.52 12.26
CA MET A 176 -12.20 20.89 12.49
C MET A 176 -11.92 22.32 12.01
N PRO A 177 -12.36 23.34 12.76
CA PRO A 177 -12.28 24.74 12.30
C PRO A 177 -10.85 25.27 12.14
N ARG A 178 -9.84 24.61 12.72
CA ARG A 178 -8.42 24.98 12.61
C ARG A 178 -7.71 24.32 11.43
N LEU A 179 -8.39 23.45 10.68
CA LEU A 179 -7.80 22.61 9.65
C LEU A 179 -7.47 23.41 8.39
N TYR A 180 -6.25 23.93 8.30
CA TYR A 180 -5.78 24.63 7.11
C TYR A 180 -5.22 23.67 6.05
N GLN A 181 -4.79 22.46 6.42
CA GLN A 181 -4.32 21.44 5.49
C GLN A 181 -5.12 20.15 5.65
N PHE A 182 -5.73 19.70 4.55
CA PHE A 182 -6.43 18.41 4.53
C PHE A 182 -6.03 17.71 3.23
N ARG A 183 -5.29 16.61 3.36
CA ARG A 183 -4.93 15.74 2.24
C ARG A 183 -5.60 14.40 2.44
N PHE A 184 -6.03 13.80 1.36
CA PHE A 184 -6.66 12.49 1.46
C PHE A 184 -6.53 11.70 0.18
N TYR A 185 -6.58 10.38 0.33
CA TYR A 185 -6.94 9.42 -0.69
C TYR A 185 -7.95 8.46 -0.08
N ILE A 186 -9.18 8.54 -0.56
CA ILE A 186 -10.27 7.69 -0.10
C ILE A 186 -10.78 6.93 -1.31
N CYS A 187 -10.70 5.61 -1.25
CA CYS A 187 -11.28 4.72 -2.24
C CYS A 187 -12.55 4.11 -1.63
N SER A 188 -13.72 4.55 -2.05
CA SER A 188 -14.98 3.92 -1.64
C SER A 188 -15.22 2.68 -2.49
N ILE A 189 -15.28 1.52 -1.85
CA ILE A 189 -15.60 0.22 -2.44
C ILE A 189 -17.08 -0.01 -2.19
N MET A 190 -17.85 -0.17 -3.27
CA MET A 190 -19.29 -0.40 -3.23
C MET A 190 -19.62 -1.73 -3.89
N ARG A 191 -20.44 -2.55 -3.23
CA ARG A 191 -20.94 -3.81 -3.80
C ARG A 191 -22.09 -3.54 -4.77
N ILE A 192 -22.06 -4.23 -5.90
CA ILE A 192 -23.08 -4.14 -6.93
C ILE A 192 -24.30 -4.96 -6.49
N CYS A 193 -25.38 -4.26 -6.14
CA CYS A 193 -26.69 -4.84 -5.91
C CYS A 193 -27.60 -4.60 -7.13
N ASN A 194 -28.50 -5.55 -7.40
CA ASN A 194 -29.44 -5.45 -8.53
C ASN A 194 -30.25 -4.14 -8.46
N GLY A 195 -30.26 -3.37 -9.56
CA GLY A 195 -31.04 -2.14 -9.68
C GLY A 195 -30.36 -0.86 -9.20
N MET A 196 -29.08 -0.88 -8.83
CA MET A 196 -28.33 0.36 -8.57
C MET A 196 -27.91 1.05 -9.87
N ASN A 197 -28.14 2.37 -9.94
CA ASN A 197 -27.51 3.23 -10.95
C ASN A 197 -26.10 3.57 -10.49
N PHE A 198 -25.11 3.30 -11.32
CA PHE A 198 -23.71 3.61 -11.02
C PHE A 198 -23.40 5.06 -11.37
N LEU A 199 -22.58 5.70 -10.54
CA LEU A 199 -22.05 7.02 -10.85
C LEU A 199 -21.01 6.88 -11.95
N THR A 200 -21.12 7.67 -13.00
CA THR A 200 -20.06 7.79 -14.00
C THR A 200 -18.88 8.55 -13.39
N THR A 201 -17.70 8.48 -14.04
CA THR A 201 -16.54 9.29 -13.62
C THR A 201 -16.86 10.79 -13.61
N GLU A 202 -17.70 11.25 -14.53
CA GLU A 202 -18.14 12.65 -14.58
C GLU A 202 -19.05 12.99 -13.40
N ASP A 203 -20.00 12.12 -13.05
CA ASP A 203 -20.87 12.32 -11.89
C ASP A 203 -20.06 12.44 -10.60
N ILE A 204 -19.06 11.56 -10.42
CA ILE A 204 -18.16 11.60 -9.27
C ILE A 204 -17.38 12.91 -9.26
N HIS A 205 -16.84 13.30 -10.42
CA HIS A 205 -16.07 14.54 -10.56
C HIS A 205 -16.91 15.77 -10.19
N HIS A 206 -18.16 15.83 -10.64
CA HIS A 206 -19.09 16.89 -10.25
C HIS A 206 -19.34 16.96 -8.74
N THR A 207 -19.29 15.85 -8.02
CA THR A 207 -19.44 15.90 -6.55
C THR A 207 -18.29 16.64 -5.88
N VAL A 208 -17.11 16.74 -6.50
CA VAL A 208 -15.88 17.27 -5.90
C VAL A 208 -15.38 18.59 -6.48
N MET A 209 -15.96 19.08 -7.59
CA MET A 209 -15.54 20.30 -8.31
C MET A 209 -15.35 21.54 -7.42
N ASP A 210 -16.26 21.79 -6.48
CA ASP A 210 -16.26 23.00 -5.65
C ASP A 210 -15.44 22.85 -4.35
N PHE A 211 -14.53 21.87 -4.27
CA PHE A 211 -13.73 21.69 -3.06
C PHE A 211 -12.67 22.82 -2.97
N PRO A 212 -12.57 23.52 -1.83
CA PRO A 212 -11.82 24.77 -1.71
C PRO A 212 -10.27 24.64 -1.76
N LYS A 213 -9.72 23.48 -2.13
CA LYS A 213 -8.27 23.21 -2.14
C LYS A 213 -7.83 22.55 -3.46
N ASN A 214 -6.56 22.79 -3.81
CA ASN A 214 -5.91 22.36 -5.06
C ASN A 214 -6.32 20.97 -5.55
N GLY A 215 -6.56 20.89 -6.87
CA GLY A 215 -6.67 19.69 -7.71
C GLY A 215 -7.20 18.44 -7.01
N ILE A 216 -8.52 18.27 -6.94
CA ILE A 216 -9.08 16.96 -6.64
C ILE A 216 -9.11 16.13 -7.91
N VAL A 217 -8.58 14.92 -7.83
CA VAL A 217 -8.72 13.92 -8.88
C VAL A 217 -9.75 12.90 -8.42
N SER A 218 -10.60 12.49 -9.35
CA SER A 218 -11.65 11.52 -9.08
C SER A 218 -11.95 10.66 -10.30
N TYR A 219 -12.17 9.37 -10.08
CA TYR A 219 -12.61 8.45 -11.14
C TYR A 219 -13.23 7.19 -10.55
N GLY A 220 -13.94 6.43 -11.39
CA GLY A 220 -14.62 5.20 -11.02
C GLY A 220 -14.16 3.98 -11.81
N ASP A 221 -13.79 2.91 -11.08
CA ASP A 221 -13.40 1.61 -11.60
C ASP A 221 -14.51 0.59 -11.36
N TYR A 222 -14.73 -0.29 -12.34
CA TYR A 222 -15.83 -1.25 -12.33
C TYR A 222 -15.26 -2.66 -12.43
N PHE A 223 -15.56 -3.49 -11.43
CA PHE A 223 -15.08 -4.88 -11.35
C PHE A 223 -16.28 -5.83 -11.39
N PRO A 224 -16.79 -6.17 -12.59
CA PRO A 224 -17.99 -6.98 -12.74
C PRO A 224 -17.85 -8.38 -12.12
N GLU A 225 -16.66 -8.97 -12.19
CA GLU A 225 -16.37 -10.31 -11.65
C GLU A 225 -16.40 -10.32 -10.12
N ALA A 226 -15.85 -9.29 -9.47
CA ALA A 226 -15.91 -9.10 -8.03
C ALA A 226 -17.27 -8.58 -7.55
N ARG A 227 -18.13 -8.13 -8.47
CA ARG A 227 -19.35 -7.36 -8.19
C ARG A 227 -19.06 -6.13 -7.34
N GLU A 228 -17.99 -5.42 -7.65
CA GLU A 228 -17.54 -4.24 -6.90
C GLU A 228 -17.33 -3.03 -7.83
N ILE A 229 -17.51 -1.84 -7.26
CA ILE A 229 -17.19 -0.55 -7.88
C ILE A 229 -16.30 0.21 -6.92
N LEU A 230 -15.21 0.75 -7.45
CA LEU A 230 -14.26 1.55 -6.70
C LEU A 230 -14.38 2.99 -7.16
N TYR A 231 -14.72 3.88 -6.24
CA TYR A 231 -14.72 5.31 -6.50
C TYR A 231 -13.55 5.95 -5.77
N HIS A 232 -12.61 6.49 -6.54
CA HIS A 232 -11.43 7.13 -6.03
C HIS A 232 -11.67 8.63 -5.94
N ILE A 233 -11.37 9.23 -4.79
CA ILE A 233 -11.20 10.69 -4.65
C ILE A 233 -9.93 10.95 -3.85
N TYR A 234 -9.08 11.84 -4.36
CA TYR A 234 -7.90 12.27 -3.63
C TYR A 234 -7.48 13.70 -3.97
N SER A 235 -6.78 14.30 -3.00
CA SER A 235 -6.11 15.59 -3.16
C SER A 235 -4.80 15.45 -3.93
N TYR A 236 -4.51 16.35 -4.85
CA TYR A 236 -3.25 16.42 -5.60
C TYR A 236 -2.36 17.60 -5.15
N PRO A 237 -1.02 17.41 -5.01
CA PRO A 237 -0.31 16.15 -5.12
C PRO A 237 -0.61 15.22 -3.95
N SER A 238 -0.68 13.91 -4.24
CA SER A 238 -0.89 12.90 -3.20
C SER A 238 0.44 12.53 -2.55
N LEU A 239 0.48 12.53 -1.21
CA LEU A 239 1.61 12.00 -0.43
C LEU A 239 1.42 10.53 -0.04
N MET A 240 0.48 9.86 -0.70
CA MET A 240 0.13 8.48 -0.39
C MET A 240 1.31 7.54 -0.68
N PRO A 241 1.67 6.65 0.26
CA PRO A 241 2.80 5.73 0.07
C PRO A 241 2.47 4.49 -0.77
N TYR A 242 1.19 4.11 -0.90
CA TYR A 242 0.74 2.94 -1.68
C TYR A 242 -0.43 3.31 -2.59
N TYR A 243 -0.46 2.83 -3.83
CA TYR A 243 -1.59 2.99 -4.74
C TYR A 243 -2.10 1.62 -5.15
N SER A 244 -3.22 1.22 -4.55
CA SER A 244 -3.79 -0.11 -4.74
C SER A 244 -4.89 -0.15 -5.80
N ASN A 245 -5.07 -1.31 -6.43
CA ASN A 245 -6.15 -1.63 -7.37
C ASN A 245 -6.22 -0.71 -8.59
N ILE A 246 -5.07 -0.34 -9.16
CA ILE A 246 -5.02 0.44 -10.39
C ILE A 246 -5.49 -0.42 -11.56
N THR A 247 -6.47 0.09 -12.31
CA THR A 247 -7.02 -0.54 -13.52
C THR A 247 -6.64 0.20 -14.79
N ASN A 248 -7.13 -0.29 -15.93
CA ASN A 248 -6.91 0.31 -17.25
C ASN A 248 -7.51 1.72 -17.41
N LYS A 249 -8.37 2.17 -16.48
CA LYS A 249 -8.93 3.53 -16.48
C LYS A 249 -8.02 4.54 -15.79
N PHE A 250 -6.93 4.09 -15.16
CA PHE A 250 -5.96 4.96 -14.54
C PHE A 250 -5.49 6.06 -15.51
N PRO A 251 -5.74 7.35 -15.18
CA PRO A 251 -5.51 8.45 -16.11
C PRO A 251 -4.01 8.77 -16.28
N GLY A 252 -3.13 8.22 -15.43
CA GLY A 252 -1.75 8.65 -15.31
C GLY A 252 -1.61 9.77 -14.28
N GLY A 253 -0.59 10.62 -14.48
CA GLY A 253 -0.18 11.67 -13.53
C GLY A 253 1.13 11.32 -12.83
N LEU A 254 1.68 12.23 -12.05
CA LEU A 254 2.97 12.04 -11.35
C LEU A 254 2.74 11.80 -9.86
N TYR A 255 3.22 10.67 -9.36
CA TYR A 255 3.04 10.24 -7.96
C TYR A 255 4.40 9.94 -7.31
N GLU A 256 5.15 11.00 -6.98
CA GLU A 256 6.52 10.92 -6.48
C GLU A 256 6.66 10.23 -5.12
N TYR A 257 5.57 10.15 -4.35
CA TYR A 257 5.57 9.60 -2.99
C TYR A 257 5.08 8.15 -2.91
N VAL A 258 4.48 7.63 -3.99
CA VAL A 258 4.03 6.24 -4.04
C VAL A 258 5.25 5.34 -4.18
N ARG A 259 5.33 4.33 -3.31
CA ARG A 259 6.39 3.30 -3.27
C ARG A 259 5.83 1.93 -3.65
N ILE A 260 4.57 1.68 -3.35
CA ILE A 260 3.91 0.39 -3.59
C ILE A 260 2.77 0.60 -4.57
N VAL A 261 2.75 -0.16 -5.65
CA VAL A 261 1.67 -0.14 -6.62
C VAL A 261 1.06 -1.53 -6.75
N SER A 262 -0.26 -1.61 -6.76
CA SER A 262 -0.99 -2.84 -7.10
C SER A 262 -1.85 -2.62 -8.33
N LEU A 263 -1.69 -3.49 -9.32
CA LEU A 263 -2.40 -3.49 -10.59
C LEU A 263 -3.39 -4.67 -10.63
N CYS A 264 -4.62 -4.40 -11.08
CA CYS A 264 -5.67 -5.40 -11.24
C CYS A 264 -6.41 -5.19 -12.57
N ASP A 265 -6.49 -6.22 -13.42
CA ASP A 265 -7.03 -6.08 -14.77
C ASP A 265 -8.57 -6.11 -14.82
N GLU A 266 -9.21 -5.00 -15.19
CA GLU A 266 -10.61 -5.03 -15.65
C GLU A 266 -10.66 -5.63 -17.07
N ARG A 267 -9.71 -5.21 -17.89
CA ARG A 267 -9.43 -5.69 -19.25
C ARG A 267 -7.91 -5.87 -19.41
N PRO A 268 -7.44 -6.63 -20.41
CA PRO A 268 -6.02 -6.89 -20.56
C PRO A 268 -5.15 -5.62 -20.55
N PHE A 269 -4.05 -5.62 -19.78
CA PHE A 269 -3.09 -4.52 -19.82
C PHE A 269 -2.17 -4.69 -21.02
N GLU A 270 -2.25 -3.77 -21.97
CA GLU A 270 -1.30 -3.71 -23.08
C GLU A 270 -0.01 -3.00 -22.65
N HIS A 271 1.03 -3.06 -23.48
CA HIS A 271 2.34 -2.51 -23.17
C HIS A 271 2.32 -1.01 -22.80
N GLU A 272 1.48 -0.23 -23.48
CA GLU A 272 1.32 1.21 -23.24
C GLU A 272 0.78 1.51 -21.85
N PHE A 273 0.06 0.57 -21.23
CA PHE A 273 -0.36 0.70 -19.84
C PHE A 273 0.84 0.64 -18.90
N PHE A 274 1.73 -0.34 -19.08
CA PHE A 274 2.94 -0.46 -18.26
C PHE A 274 3.89 0.73 -18.43
N LEU A 275 3.97 1.31 -19.63
CA LEU A 275 4.68 2.57 -19.88
C LEU A 275 4.06 3.74 -19.09
N ARG A 276 2.72 3.81 -19.02
CA ARG A 276 2.03 4.81 -18.21
C ARG A 276 2.33 4.61 -16.72
N ILE A 277 2.37 3.37 -16.23
CA ILE A 277 2.74 3.06 -14.85
C ILE A 277 4.17 3.53 -14.55
N ASP A 278 5.12 3.24 -15.44
CA ASP A 278 6.51 3.69 -15.30
C ASP A 278 6.61 5.22 -15.18
N GLN A 279 5.99 5.94 -16.11
CA GLN A 279 5.97 7.40 -16.11
C GLN A 279 5.28 8.00 -14.88
N SER A 280 4.28 7.28 -14.34
CA SER A 280 3.50 7.77 -13.21
C SER A 280 4.16 7.56 -11.85
N PHE A 281 4.98 6.53 -11.70
CA PHE A 281 5.52 6.10 -10.41
C PHE A 281 7.05 6.00 -10.44
N PRO A 282 7.77 7.13 -10.60
CA PRO A 282 9.22 7.14 -10.76
C PRO A 282 9.98 6.57 -9.54
N CYS A 283 9.33 6.55 -8.37
CA CYS A 283 9.88 6.05 -7.12
C CYS A 283 9.28 4.71 -6.67
N MET A 284 8.60 3.98 -7.56
CA MET A 284 8.02 2.68 -7.21
C MET A 284 9.10 1.67 -6.85
N GLU A 285 8.99 1.09 -5.66
CA GLU A 285 9.88 0.05 -5.12
C GLU A 285 9.24 -1.34 -5.21
N ILE A 286 7.90 -1.41 -5.11
CA ILE A 286 7.16 -2.66 -5.13
C ILE A 286 6.03 -2.58 -6.14
N LEU A 287 5.96 -3.60 -7.01
CA LEU A 287 4.87 -3.79 -7.94
C LEU A 287 4.17 -5.13 -7.69
N HIS A 288 2.89 -5.06 -7.34
CA HIS A 288 1.98 -6.19 -7.33
C HIS A 288 1.14 -6.20 -8.60
N LEU A 289 1.12 -7.33 -9.29
CA LEU A 289 0.25 -7.54 -10.43
C LEU A 289 -0.56 -8.81 -10.21
N THR A 290 -1.88 -8.64 -10.16
CA THR A 290 -2.85 -9.74 -10.16
C THR A 290 -3.70 -9.59 -11.39
N ASN A 291 -3.68 -10.59 -12.26
CA ASN A 291 -4.42 -10.47 -13.50
C ASN A 291 -4.75 -11.84 -14.09
N HIS A 292 -5.89 -11.95 -14.77
CA HIS A 292 -6.37 -13.24 -15.30
C HIS A 292 -6.50 -13.27 -16.81
N LYS A 293 -6.64 -12.12 -17.47
CA LYS A 293 -6.93 -12.05 -18.91
C LYS A 293 -5.64 -11.90 -19.70
N SER A 294 -5.45 -12.70 -20.75
CA SER A 294 -4.30 -12.60 -21.68
C SER A 294 -4.27 -11.25 -22.41
N GLN A 295 -3.07 -10.77 -22.79
CA GLN A 295 -2.93 -9.56 -23.61
C GLN A 295 -3.58 -9.77 -24.98
N ASN A 296 -4.30 -8.76 -25.49
CA ASN A 296 -4.89 -8.87 -26.83
C ASN A 296 -3.82 -8.66 -27.91
N ARG A 297 -2.89 -7.72 -27.66
CA ARG A 297 -1.82 -7.37 -28.60
C ARG A 297 -0.52 -7.98 -28.13
N LYS A 298 -0.34 -9.28 -28.42
CA LYS A 298 0.93 -9.95 -28.17
C LYS A 298 2.00 -9.31 -29.05
N GLN A 299 3.04 -8.81 -28.40
CA GLN A 299 4.30 -8.47 -29.06
C GLN A 299 4.99 -9.78 -29.48
N SER A 300 4.48 -10.39 -30.55
CA SER A 300 5.07 -11.60 -31.10
C SER A 300 6.34 -11.25 -31.88
N HIS A 301 7.39 -12.06 -31.68
CA HIS A 301 8.70 -11.90 -32.33
C HIS A 301 8.70 -12.16 -33.85
N GLY A 302 7.56 -12.06 -34.55
CA GLY A 302 7.47 -12.52 -35.94
C GLY A 302 6.35 -11.97 -36.82
N SER A 303 5.56 -10.97 -36.41
CA SER A 303 4.64 -10.33 -37.37
C SER A 303 5.37 -9.25 -38.16
N ASN A 304 5.85 -9.64 -39.34
CA ASN A 304 6.17 -8.71 -40.42
C ASN A 304 4.96 -7.79 -40.65
N ASN A 305 5.04 -6.53 -40.20
CA ASN A 305 4.68 -5.32 -40.98
C ASN A 305 4.41 -4.08 -40.12
N ASP A 306 4.31 -4.18 -38.79
CA ASP A 306 4.24 -3.00 -37.93
C ASP A 306 5.34 -3.07 -36.86
N ASN A 307 6.55 -2.68 -37.25
CA ASN A 307 7.67 -2.38 -36.34
C ASN A 307 7.31 -1.16 -35.47
N GLN A 308 6.37 -1.31 -34.55
CA GLN A 308 6.29 -0.41 -33.42
C GLN A 308 7.47 -0.76 -32.52
N ASN A 309 8.56 -0.01 -32.67
CA ASN A 309 9.62 0.10 -31.65
C ASN A 309 8.94 0.66 -30.40
N LEU A 310 8.30 -0.20 -29.63
CA LEU A 310 7.72 0.17 -28.35
C LEU A 310 8.86 0.46 -27.39
N SER A 311 8.71 1.55 -26.64
CA SER A 311 9.73 2.02 -25.71
C SER A 311 10.01 0.95 -24.66
N LEU A 312 11.29 0.70 -24.40
CA LEU A 312 11.70 -0.17 -23.32
C LEU A 312 11.25 0.43 -21.98
N ILE A 313 10.59 -0.37 -21.15
CA ILE A 313 10.11 0.06 -19.82
C ILE A 313 11.23 -0.14 -18.80
N GLU A 314 11.51 0.85 -17.95
CA GLU A 314 12.48 0.72 -16.86
C GLU A 314 11.90 1.28 -15.56
N TYR A 315 11.70 0.41 -14.56
CA TYR A 315 11.31 0.85 -13.22
C TYR A 315 12.57 1.09 -12.36
N PRO A 316 13.02 2.34 -12.13
CA PRO A 316 14.39 2.59 -11.67
C PRO A 316 14.66 2.20 -10.22
N LEU A 317 13.63 2.20 -9.37
CA LEU A 317 13.73 1.86 -7.95
C LEU A 317 13.07 0.53 -7.60
N LEU A 318 12.52 -0.19 -8.58
CA LEU A 318 11.85 -1.45 -8.34
C LEU A 318 12.82 -2.43 -7.69
N SER A 319 12.47 -2.94 -6.51
CA SER A 319 13.20 -3.95 -5.77
C SER A 319 12.39 -5.24 -5.62
N ASP A 320 11.06 -5.16 -5.69
CA ASP A 320 10.17 -6.30 -5.47
C ASP A 320 9.08 -6.37 -6.55
N LEU A 321 9.00 -7.52 -7.20
CA LEU A 321 8.02 -7.79 -8.25
C LEU A 321 7.17 -9.01 -7.88
N HIS A 322 5.89 -8.77 -7.64
CA HIS A 322 4.92 -9.80 -7.27
C HIS A 322 3.99 -10.09 -8.44
N ILE A 323 4.25 -11.21 -9.14
CA ILE A 323 3.50 -11.66 -10.32
C ILE A 323 3.01 -13.11 -10.15
N VAL A 324 2.74 -13.52 -8.92
CA VAL A 324 2.30 -14.89 -8.56
C VAL A 324 0.99 -15.27 -9.23
N ASN A 325 0.04 -14.34 -9.30
CA ASN A 325 -1.30 -14.56 -9.86
C ASN A 325 -1.46 -13.87 -11.22
N ALA A 326 -0.36 -13.70 -11.96
CA ALA A 326 -0.37 -13.05 -13.27
C ALA A 326 -0.45 -14.11 -14.38
N HIS A 327 -1.21 -13.80 -15.44
CA HIS A 327 -1.19 -14.59 -16.67
C HIS A 327 0.21 -14.56 -17.33
N ASP A 328 0.57 -15.63 -18.05
CA ASP A 328 1.90 -15.82 -18.67
C ASP A 328 2.37 -14.62 -19.52
N ASP A 329 1.47 -14.01 -20.30
CA ASP A 329 1.78 -12.83 -21.13
C ASP A 329 2.42 -11.66 -20.34
N TYR A 330 2.02 -11.47 -19.08
CA TYR A 330 2.54 -10.38 -18.24
C TYR A 330 3.84 -10.79 -17.57
N ILE A 331 3.97 -12.06 -17.22
CA ILE A 331 5.28 -12.61 -16.83
C ILE A 331 6.27 -12.42 -17.99
N GLU A 332 5.86 -12.63 -19.24
CA GLU A 332 6.68 -12.29 -20.41
C GLU A 332 6.99 -10.79 -20.50
N GLN A 333 6.02 -9.91 -20.23
CA GLN A 333 6.23 -8.45 -20.20
C GLN A 333 7.38 -8.03 -19.28
N PHE A 334 7.54 -8.66 -18.11
CA PHE A 334 8.64 -8.33 -17.19
C PHE A 334 9.92 -9.14 -17.44
N LEU A 335 9.82 -10.42 -17.80
CA LEU A 335 11.00 -11.28 -17.94
C LEU A 335 11.71 -11.11 -19.28
N PHE A 336 11.06 -10.61 -20.33
CA PHE A 336 11.74 -10.33 -21.59
C PHE A 336 12.49 -9.00 -21.52
N HIS A 337 13.81 -9.08 -21.72
CA HIS A 337 14.68 -7.90 -21.71
C HIS A 337 14.40 -6.90 -22.85
N THR A 338 13.68 -7.33 -23.90
CA THR A 338 13.24 -6.48 -25.00
C THR A 338 11.99 -5.66 -24.67
N LYS A 339 11.27 -6.02 -23.61
CA LYS A 339 10.02 -5.35 -23.19
C LYS A 339 10.20 -4.50 -21.95
N THR A 340 10.90 -5.04 -20.96
CA THR A 340 11.19 -4.38 -19.70
C THR A 340 12.66 -4.58 -19.36
N TYR A 341 13.35 -3.53 -18.94
CA TYR A 341 14.66 -3.61 -18.34
C TYR A 341 14.51 -3.66 -16.82
N LEU A 342 14.79 -4.82 -16.22
CA LEU A 342 14.92 -4.92 -14.76
C LEU A 342 16.31 -4.46 -14.34
N ARG A 343 16.44 -3.85 -13.17
CA ARG A 343 17.76 -3.59 -12.55
C ARG A 343 18.23 -4.82 -11.78
N ASN A 344 19.48 -4.80 -11.32
CA ASN A 344 19.99 -5.85 -10.42
C ASN A 344 19.30 -5.78 -9.06
N ASN A 345 19.33 -6.89 -8.33
CA ASN A 345 18.81 -7.02 -6.98
C ASN A 345 17.27 -7.03 -6.86
N ILE A 346 16.59 -7.57 -7.86
CA ILE A 346 15.14 -7.78 -7.79
C ILE A 346 14.82 -9.02 -6.95
N HIS A 347 13.83 -8.89 -6.08
CA HIS A 347 13.10 -10.00 -5.50
C HIS A 347 11.88 -10.33 -6.36
N LEU A 348 11.85 -11.54 -6.92
CA LEU A 348 10.74 -12.00 -7.74
C LEU A 348 9.86 -12.98 -6.95
N TYR A 349 8.56 -12.70 -6.88
CA TYR A 349 7.53 -13.62 -6.39
C TYR A 349 6.69 -14.08 -7.57
N ILE A 350 6.68 -15.39 -7.83
CA ILE A 350 6.07 -15.95 -9.04
C ILE A 350 5.55 -17.37 -8.83
N ASP A 351 4.53 -17.77 -9.59
CA ASP A 351 4.11 -19.17 -9.71
C ASP A 351 5.14 -19.99 -10.50
N TYR A 352 5.55 -21.13 -9.96
CA TYR A 352 6.59 -21.95 -10.57
C TYR A 352 6.18 -22.51 -11.94
N ALA A 353 4.93 -22.96 -12.09
CA ALA A 353 4.47 -23.55 -13.34
C ALA A 353 4.42 -22.48 -14.45
N SER A 354 3.93 -21.28 -14.13
CA SER A 354 3.95 -20.15 -15.07
C SER A 354 5.38 -19.73 -15.44
N LEU A 355 6.29 -19.69 -14.46
CA LEU A 355 7.70 -19.42 -14.73
C LEU A 355 8.33 -20.47 -15.68
N GLN A 356 8.04 -21.75 -15.48
CA GLN A 356 8.51 -22.81 -16.39
C GLN A 356 7.99 -22.62 -17.81
N ARG A 357 6.69 -22.30 -17.99
CA ARG A 357 6.12 -22.08 -19.33
C ARG A 357 6.79 -20.90 -20.04
N VAL A 358 6.89 -19.75 -19.38
CA VAL A 358 7.47 -18.53 -19.97
C VAL A 358 8.96 -18.68 -20.30
N THR A 359 9.72 -19.38 -19.44
CA THR A 359 11.15 -19.63 -19.66
C THR A 359 11.44 -20.85 -20.53
N HIS A 360 10.41 -21.54 -21.03
CA HIS A 360 10.51 -22.81 -21.75
C HIS A 360 11.36 -23.83 -20.98
N ASN A 361 10.96 -24.16 -19.76
CA ASN A 361 11.71 -25.03 -18.84
C ASN A 361 13.15 -24.53 -18.60
N PHE A 362 13.33 -23.21 -18.44
CA PHE A 362 14.62 -22.58 -18.19
C PHE A 362 15.64 -22.73 -19.32
N THR A 363 15.19 -22.67 -20.57
CA THR A 363 16.08 -22.70 -21.76
C THR A 363 15.93 -21.49 -22.68
N ARG A 364 15.03 -20.54 -22.38
CA ARG A 364 14.70 -19.43 -23.28
C ARG A 364 15.59 -18.20 -23.11
N ASP A 365 16.64 -18.07 -23.92
CA ASP A 365 17.62 -16.97 -23.80
C ASP A 365 17.02 -15.55 -23.72
N ALA A 366 15.90 -15.28 -24.40
CA ALA A 366 15.22 -13.98 -24.36
C ALA A 366 14.81 -13.52 -22.94
N THR A 367 14.51 -14.45 -22.02
CA THR A 367 14.17 -14.11 -20.63
C THR A 367 15.36 -14.18 -19.68
N ARG A 368 16.44 -14.84 -20.11
CA ARG A 368 17.60 -15.12 -19.28
C ARG A 368 18.28 -13.84 -18.77
N ILE A 369 18.37 -12.80 -19.61
CA ILE A 369 19.00 -11.53 -19.23
C ILE A 369 18.36 -10.94 -17.97
N ASN A 370 17.04 -10.78 -17.93
CA ASN A 370 16.38 -10.25 -16.72
C ASN A 370 16.39 -11.26 -15.57
N CYS A 371 16.31 -12.57 -15.84
CA CYS A 371 16.39 -13.59 -14.80
C CYS A 371 17.74 -13.58 -14.05
N THR A 372 18.84 -13.23 -14.72
CA THR A 372 20.16 -13.09 -14.05
C THR A 372 20.24 -11.93 -13.06
N LYS A 373 19.32 -10.97 -13.14
CA LYS A 373 19.28 -9.78 -12.28
C LYS A 373 18.50 -10.01 -10.97
N ILE A 374 17.80 -11.13 -10.88
CA ILE A 374 17.05 -11.54 -9.69
C ILE A 374 18.02 -11.99 -8.60
N CYS A 375 17.97 -11.37 -7.42
CA CYS A 375 18.78 -11.74 -6.26
C CYS A 375 18.04 -12.58 -5.22
N LYS A 376 16.71 -12.56 -5.24
CA LYS A 376 15.84 -13.39 -4.40
C LYS A 376 14.70 -13.93 -5.25
N LEU A 377 14.40 -15.23 -5.12
CA LEU A 377 13.31 -15.88 -5.85
C LEU A 377 12.40 -16.61 -4.86
N SER A 378 11.15 -16.19 -4.82
CA SER A 378 10.08 -16.80 -4.03
C SER A 378 9.09 -17.48 -4.97
N LEU A 379 8.91 -18.80 -4.81
CA LEU A 379 8.10 -19.62 -5.70
C LEU A 379 6.83 -20.11 -5.01
N ARG A 380 5.69 -19.98 -5.69
CA ARG A 380 4.47 -20.71 -5.34
C ARG A 380 4.45 -22.07 -6.05
N GLY A 381 4.01 -23.11 -5.34
CA GLY A 381 3.73 -24.42 -5.92
C GLY A 381 4.94 -25.36 -6.14
N ARG A 382 6.10 -25.08 -5.56
CA ARG A 382 7.30 -25.94 -5.67
C ARG A 382 7.94 -26.26 -4.32
N GLU A 383 8.37 -27.50 -4.16
CA GLU A 383 9.03 -27.99 -2.94
C GLU A 383 10.55 -28.28 -3.13
N GLU A 384 10.99 -28.66 -4.34
CA GLU A 384 12.37 -29.12 -4.57
C GLU A 384 13.13 -28.29 -5.61
N ARG A 385 14.40 -27.95 -5.36
CA ARG A 385 15.26 -27.22 -6.32
C ARG A 385 15.68 -28.09 -7.51
N SER A 386 15.84 -27.49 -8.69
CA SER A 386 16.45 -28.16 -9.86
C SER A 386 17.69 -27.41 -10.32
N ASN A 387 18.68 -28.16 -10.77
CA ASN A 387 19.90 -27.62 -11.36
C ASN A 387 19.63 -26.67 -12.54
N SER A 388 18.56 -26.89 -13.30
CA SER A 388 18.15 -26.00 -14.39
C SER A 388 17.73 -24.63 -13.89
N LEU A 389 16.95 -24.57 -12.80
CA LEU A 389 16.52 -23.32 -12.19
C LEU A 389 17.71 -22.55 -11.64
N GLU A 390 18.60 -23.20 -10.90
CA GLU A 390 19.79 -22.56 -10.31
C GLU A 390 20.72 -21.98 -11.36
N LYS A 391 20.92 -22.69 -12.49
CA LYS A 391 21.69 -22.17 -13.62
C LYS A 391 21.03 -20.98 -14.31
N TYR A 392 19.71 -20.91 -14.30
CA TYR A 392 18.94 -19.83 -14.92
C TYR A 392 18.87 -18.57 -14.08
N PHE A 393 18.94 -18.74 -12.75
CA PHE A 393 18.94 -17.67 -11.75
C PHE A 393 20.22 -17.71 -10.91
N PRO A 394 21.40 -17.49 -11.51
CA PRO A 394 22.70 -17.74 -10.86
C PRO A 394 22.94 -16.87 -9.61
N ASN A 395 22.28 -15.71 -9.52
CA ASN A 395 22.44 -14.76 -8.42
C ASN A 395 21.32 -14.85 -7.38
N ALA A 396 20.29 -15.68 -7.61
CA ALA A 396 19.12 -15.70 -6.77
C ALA A 396 19.29 -16.59 -5.54
N LYS A 397 19.08 -16.03 -4.36
CA LYS A 397 18.79 -16.79 -3.15
C LYS A 397 17.35 -17.28 -3.22
N MET A 398 17.14 -18.59 -3.14
CA MET A 398 15.80 -19.17 -3.09
C MET A 398 15.22 -18.95 -1.69
N CYS A 399 14.11 -18.24 -1.61
CA CYS A 399 13.40 -17.98 -0.36
C CYS A 399 12.44 -19.15 -0.01
N PRO A 400 12.05 -19.29 1.26
CA PRO A 400 11.03 -20.26 1.68
C PRO A 400 9.71 -20.06 0.91
N ARG A 401 8.90 -21.12 0.90
CA ARG A 401 7.63 -21.21 0.15
C ARG A 401 6.71 -20.02 0.45
N ILE A 402 6.11 -19.49 -0.61
CA ILE A 402 5.00 -18.54 -0.49
C ILE A 402 3.76 -19.32 0.00
N LEU A 403 3.35 -19.09 1.25
CA LEU A 403 2.09 -19.57 1.81
C LEU A 403 1.09 -18.40 1.73
N PHE A 404 0.16 -18.45 0.78
CA PHE A 404 -1.01 -17.58 0.72
C PHE A 404 -2.25 -18.45 0.59
#